data_AF-A0A3M2ER13-F1
#
_entry.id   AF-A0A3M2ER13-F1
#
_cell.length_a   1.000
_cell.length_b   1.000
_cell.length_c   1.000
_cell.angle_alpha   90.00
_cell.angle_beta   90.00
_cell.angle_gamma   90.00
#
_symmetry.space_group_name_H-M   'P 1'
#
loop_
_entity.id
_entity.type
_entity.pdbx_description
1 polymer ?
#
loop_
_entity_poly.entity_id
_entity_poly.type
_entity_poly.pdbx_seq_one_letter_code
_entity_poly.pdbx_strand_id
1 'polypeptide(L)'
;MFCRIWKKIDGRIFILLVLLIPIFCSCGSASDEISSRSVSKNFLDGPIQTPVKNQKPYHVKIDEMEWTLVPVYRYRLRGILVSSKSYGGLFSDWRGDLAPMDLAVVWGGLAKDRLYRRLSWSQANRWYYWSYGSDFPYDNRWIVKRSSNTHIIPANDEVLKRIKKIKPHQPVDLEGFLVKVQGRKGSKKYWWNSSTSRSDEGNGSCELMYVTAVKKITP
;
A
#
# COMPACT_ATOMS: atom_id res chain seq x y z
N MET A 1 -42.05 -45.47 -60.31
CA MET A 1 -40.84 -45.12 -59.54
C MET A 1 -41.23 -43.98 -58.60
N PHE A 2 -41.14 -44.20 -57.29
CA PHE A 2 -41.45 -43.27 -56.17
C PHE A 2 -40.84 -41.87 -56.39
N CYS A 3 -41.32 -40.71 -55.91
CA CYS A 3 -42.22 -40.27 -54.85
C CYS A 3 -42.58 -38.78 -55.19
N ARG A 4 -43.85 -38.31 -55.24
CA ARG A 4 -44.57 -37.57 -54.17
C ARG A 4 -43.70 -36.46 -53.51
N ILE A 5 -44.01 -35.15 -53.42
CA ILE A 5 -45.26 -34.39 -53.19
C ILE A 5 -45.04 -32.90 -53.57
N TRP A 6 -46.10 -32.26 -54.07
CA TRP A 6 -46.28 -30.81 -54.27
C TRP A 6 -46.36 -30.01 -52.96
N LYS A 7 -45.89 -28.75 -52.92
CA LYS A 7 -46.77 -27.58 -52.77
C LYS A 7 -46.06 -26.24 -52.96
N LYS A 8 -46.78 -25.40 -53.69
CA LYS A 8 -46.56 -24.01 -54.10
C LYS A 8 -47.12 -23.06 -53.04
N ILE A 9 -46.99 -21.74 -53.29
CA ILE A 9 -47.61 -20.56 -52.66
C ILE A 9 -46.57 -19.79 -51.83
N ASP A 10 -45.88 -18.79 -52.38
CA ASP A 10 -46.30 -17.44 -52.82
C ASP A 10 -46.47 -16.46 -51.66
N GLY A 11 -46.00 -15.22 -51.89
CA GLY A 11 -46.63 -14.04 -51.31
C GLY A 11 -45.82 -13.29 -50.26
N ARG A 12 -45.07 -12.30 -50.74
CA ARG A 12 -44.42 -11.21 -50.01
C ARG A 12 -45.38 -10.48 -49.05
N ILE A 13 -44.97 -10.29 -47.80
CA ILE A 13 -45.35 -9.11 -46.99
C ILE A 13 -44.07 -8.61 -46.31
N PHE A 14 -43.58 -7.45 -46.77
CA PHE A 14 -42.50 -6.71 -46.13
C PHE A 14 -43.07 -5.97 -44.91
N ILE A 15 -42.68 -6.39 -43.70
CA ILE A 15 -42.93 -5.62 -42.48
C ILE A 15 -41.66 -4.83 -42.16
N LEU A 16 -41.73 -3.52 -42.37
CA LEU A 16 -40.70 -2.56 -42.00
C LEU A 16 -40.83 -2.28 -40.48
N LEU A 17 -39.99 -2.92 -39.68
CA LEU A 17 -39.83 -2.63 -38.25
C LEU A 17 -38.68 -1.62 -38.09
N VAL A 18 -39.03 -0.33 -38.00
CA VAL A 18 -38.10 0.70 -37.55
C VAL A 18 -38.05 0.64 -36.02
N LEU A 19 -37.04 -0.06 -35.50
CA LEU A 19 -36.70 0.01 -34.08
C LEU A 19 -35.98 1.34 -33.82
N LEU A 20 -36.65 2.26 -33.12
CA LEU A 20 -36.02 3.40 -32.46
C LEU A 20 -35.05 2.86 -31.40
N ILE A 21 -33.75 2.85 -31.72
CA ILE A 21 -32.70 2.59 -30.73
C ILE A 21 -32.59 3.87 -29.90
N PRO A 22 -32.88 3.86 -28.59
CA PRO A 22 -32.50 4.98 -27.75
C PRO A 22 -30.98 5.00 -27.70
N ILE A 23 -30.38 6.00 -28.34
CA ILE A 23 -28.99 6.37 -28.10
C ILE A 23 -28.93 6.84 -26.65
N PHE A 24 -28.68 5.91 -25.73
CA PHE A 24 -28.21 6.25 -24.40
C PHE A 24 -26.84 6.88 -24.58
N CYS A 25 -26.82 8.19 -24.82
CA CYS A 25 -25.65 9.02 -24.61
C CYS A 25 -25.43 9.01 -23.10
N SER A 26 -24.75 7.98 -22.61
CA SER A 26 -24.24 7.93 -21.24
C SER A 26 -23.23 9.06 -21.13
N CYS A 27 -23.73 10.23 -20.71
CA CYS A 27 -22.89 11.32 -20.28
C CYS A 27 -22.24 10.85 -18.98
N GLY A 28 -21.07 10.22 -19.11
CA GLY A 28 -20.24 9.86 -17.97
C GLY A 28 -20.12 11.08 -17.08
N SER A 29 -20.55 10.91 -15.84
CA SER A 29 -20.57 11.92 -14.79
C SER A 29 -19.18 12.52 -14.63
N ALA A 30 -19.01 13.77 -15.06
CA ALA A 30 -17.77 14.54 -14.86
C ALA A 30 -17.34 14.63 -13.38
N SER A 31 -18.26 14.37 -12.44
CA SER A 31 -17.98 14.28 -11.01
C SER A 31 -17.09 13.08 -10.62
N ASP A 32 -17.16 11.96 -11.34
CA ASP A 32 -16.36 10.77 -11.03
C ASP A 32 -14.92 10.89 -11.51
N GLU A 33 -14.69 11.54 -12.67
CA GLU A 33 -13.33 11.86 -13.16
C GLU A 33 -12.63 12.94 -12.32
N ILE A 34 -13.36 13.94 -11.82
CA ILE A 34 -12.77 15.01 -10.99
C ILE A 34 -12.37 14.47 -9.61
N SER A 35 -13.16 13.55 -9.04
CA SER A 35 -12.84 12.88 -7.78
C SER A 35 -11.63 11.95 -7.93
N SER A 36 -11.56 11.14 -8.99
CA SER A 36 -10.42 10.24 -9.22
C SER A 36 -9.11 11.00 -9.53
N ARG A 37 -9.16 12.10 -10.31
CA ARG A 37 -7.98 12.96 -10.58
C ARG A 37 -7.49 13.74 -9.37
N SER A 38 -8.38 14.23 -8.51
CA SER A 38 -7.98 14.97 -7.30
C SER A 38 -7.46 14.03 -6.20
N VAL A 39 -8.09 12.85 -6.05
CA VAL A 39 -7.60 11.78 -5.17
C VAL A 39 -6.25 11.27 -5.64
N SER A 40 -6.01 11.12 -6.95
CA SER A 40 -4.71 10.68 -7.48
C SER A 40 -3.59 11.72 -7.30
N LYS A 41 -3.90 13.03 -7.41
CA LYS A 41 -2.91 14.10 -7.23
C LYS A 41 -2.43 14.22 -5.79
N ASN A 42 -3.33 14.03 -4.82
CA ASN A 42 -3.04 14.08 -3.38
C ASN A 42 -2.51 12.75 -2.81
N PHE A 43 -2.58 11.66 -3.59
CA PHE A 43 -2.11 10.34 -3.17
C PHE A 43 -0.59 10.33 -2.94
N LEU A 44 0.15 10.95 -3.85
CA LEU A 44 1.62 11.00 -3.81
C LEU A 44 2.17 12.14 -2.95
N ASP A 45 1.36 12.82 -2.13
CA ASP A 45 1.87 13.85 -1.22
C ASP A 45 2.64 13.26 -0.03
N GLY A 46 2.44 11.97 0.23
CA GLY A 46 3.12 11.23 1.27
C GLY A 46 2.20 10.80 2.40
N PRO A 47 2.80 10.35 3.52
CA PRO A 47 2.05 9.84 4.64
C PRO A 47 1.28 10.93 5.37
N ILE A 48 0.10 10.59 5.89
CA ILE A 48 -0.67 11.43 6.82
C ILE A 48 -0.47 10.86 8.22
N GLN A 49 -0.12 11.74 9.16
CA GLN A 49 0.10 11.40 10.55
C GLN A 49 -0.72 12.33 11.45
N THR A 50 -1.56 11.77 12.32
CA THR A 50 -2.41 12.54 13.24
C THR A 50 -2.27 11.99 14.67
N PRO A 51 -1.95 12.83 15.67
CA PRO A 51 -1.85 12.37 17.06
C PRO A 51 -3.14 11.69 17.49
N VAL A 52 -3.02 10.56 18.19
CA VAL A 52 -4.18 9.92 18.83
C VAL A 52 -4.15 10.19 20.32
N LYS A 53 -5.32 10.55 20.88
CA LYS A 53 -5.53 10.65 22.32
C LYS A 53 -6.42 9.50 22.76
N ASN A 54 -6.07 8.85 23.87
CA ASN A 54 -6.88 7.79 24.50
C ASN A 54 -7.18 6.57 23.63
N GLN A 55 -6.38 6.31 22.58
CA GLN A 55 -6.50 5.07 21.82
C GLN A 55 -6.05 3.90 22.70
N LYS A 56 -6.93 2.91 22.89
CA LYS A 56 -6.60 1.70 23.66
C LYS A 56 -5.44 0.95 23.01
N PRO A 57 -4.51 0.39 23.80
CA PRO A 57 -3.48 -0.51 23.28
C PRO A 57 -4.09 -1.74 22.59
N TYR A 58 -3.36 -2.26 21.61
CA TYR A 58 -3.65 -3.55 21.01
C TYR A 58 -2.79 -4.62 21.68
N HIS A 59 -3.37 -5.78 21.94
CA HIS A 59 -2.64 -6.93 22.47
C HIS A 59 -2.51 -7.98 21.37
N VAL A 60 -1.28 -8.40 21.09
CA VAL A 60 -0.97 -9.40 20.08
C VAL A 60 -0.19 -10.52 20.75
N LYS A 61 -0.61 -11.76 20.53
CA LYS A 61 0.11 -12.94 20.97
C LYS A 61 0.76 -13.59 19.76
N ILE A 62 2.07 -13.79 19.83
CA ILE A 62 2.85 -14.47 18.79
C ILE A 62 3.65 -15.54 19.51
N ASP A 63 3.35 -16.81 19.22
CA ASP A 63 3.84 -17.97 19.97
C ASP A 63 3.59 -17.81 21.49
N GLU A 64 4.65 -17.84 22.29
CA GLU A 64 4.62 -17.67 23.75
C GLU A 64 4.77 -16.20 24.18
N MET A 65 4.91 -15.27 23.23
CA MET A 65 5.14 -13.85 23.48
C MET A 65 3.83 -13.07 23.50
N GLU A 66 3.65 -12.26 24.54
CA GLU A 66 2.59 -11.26 24.59
C GLU A 66 3.18 -9.88 24.30
N TRP A 67 2.57 -9.19 23.34
CA TRP A 67 2.93 -7.86 22.90
C TRP A 67 1.81 -6.88 23.18
N THR A 68 2.15 -5.72 23.72
CA THR A 68 1.29 -4.55 23.84
C THR A 68 1.77 -3.50 22.85
N LEU A 69 0.92 -3.18 21.87
CA LEU A 69 1.14 -2.13 20.89
C LEU A 69 0.38 -0.89 21.36
N VAL A 70 1.09 0.17 21.72
CA VAL A 70 0.54 1.44 22.19
C VAL A 70 0.52 2.42 21.01
N PRO A 71 -0.66 2.78 20.46
CA PRO A 71 -0.77 3.72 19.36
C PRO A 71 -0.35 5.13 19.79
N VAL A 72 0.50 5.76 18.98
CA VAL A 72 0.95 7.14 19.19
C VAL A 72 0.39 8.09 18.13
N TYR A 73 0.24 7.62 16.90
CA TYR A 73 -0.37 8.38 15.81
C TYR A 73 -1.25 7.47 14.96
N ARG A 74 -2.38 7.98 14.47
CA ARG A 74 -3.04 7.41 13.30
C ARG A 74 -2.17 7.73 12.09
N TYR A 75 -1.93 6.72 11.26
CA TYR A 75 -0.98 6.81 10.17
C TYR A 75 -1.57 6.22 8.90
N ARG A 76 -1.46 6.96 7.80
CA ARG A 76 -1.80 6.49 6.47
C ARG A 76 -0.60 6.66 5.56
N LEU A 77 0.07 5.55 5.22
CA LEU A 77 1.23 5.52 4.35
C LEU A 77 0.78 5.48 2.90
N ARG A 78 1.10 6.53 2.13
CA ARG A 78 0.83 6.61 0.69
C ARG A 78 2.08 6.95 -0.09
N GLY A 79 2.26 6.29 -1.22
CA GLY A 79 3.41 6.49 -2.08
C GLY A 79 3.61 5.33 -3.06
N ILE A 80 4.84 5.21 -3.56
CA ILE A 80 5.27 4.12 -4.45
C ILE A 80 6.23 3.22 -3.68
N LEU A 81 5.98 1.90 -3.72
CA LEU A 81 6.93 0.92 -3.19
C LEU A 81 8.18 0.90 -4.06
N VAL A 82 9.37 1.06 -3.48
CA VAL A 82 10.64 0.94 -4.22
C VAL A 82 11.43 -0.30 -3.85
N SER A 83 11.28 -0.78 -2.62
CA SER A 83 11.87 -2.03 -2.17
C SER A 83 11.03 -2.64 -1.04
N SER A 84 11.09 -3.96 -0.90
CA SER A 84 10.49 -4.69 0.21
C SER A 84 11.40 -5.81 0.68
N LYS A 85 11.51 -6.03 1.98
CA LYS A 85 12.34 -7.10 2.56
C LYS A 85 11.54 -7.93 3.55
N SER A 86 11.60 -9.26 3.42
CA SER A 86 10.98 -10.21 4.34
C SER A 86 11.93 -10.56 5.48
N TYR A 87 11.38 -10.69 6.68
CA TYR A 87 12.07 -11.03 7.92
C TYR A 87 11.35 -12.10 8.76
N GLY A 88 10.13 -12.51 8.40
CA GLY A 88 9.46 -13.65 9.03
C GLY A 88 9.95 -14.99 8.47
N GLY A 89 9.67 -16.10 9.17
CA GLY A 89 9.92 -17.46 8.71
C GLY A 89 10.55 -18.34 9.79
N LEU A 90 11.17 -19.45 9.40
CA LEU A 90 11.76 -20.40 10.37
C LEU A 90 12.98 -19.85 11.13
N PHE A 91 13.64 -18.81 10.58
CA PHE A 91 14.87 -18.22 11.13
C PHE A 91 14.68 -16.75 11.55
N SER A 92 13.43 -16.33 11.83
CA SER A 92 13.16 -14.97 12.28
C SER A 92 13.62 -14.75 13.72
N ASP A 93 14.04 -13.51 14.00
CA ASP A 93 14.15 -13.02 15.37
C ASP A 93 12.78 -12.53 15.86
N TRP A 94 12.67 -12.20 17.14
CA TRP A 94 11.40 -11.70 17.71
C TRP A 94 10.86 -10.46 16.98
N ARG A 95 11.74 -9.64 16.38
CA ARG A 95 11.34 -8.50 15.55
C ARG A 95 10.75 -8.95 14.22
N GLY A 96 11.24 -10.05 13.65
CA GLY A 96 10.72 -10.69 12.44
C GLY A 96 9.38 -11.36 12.66
N ASP A 97 9.18 -11.93 13.84
CA ASP A 97 7.88 -12.50 14.21
C ASP A 97 6.82 -11.41 14.31
N LEU A 98 7.15 -10.30 14.98
CA LEU A 98 6.24 -9.17 15.16
C LEU A 98 6.06 -8.32 13.89
N ALA A 99 7.16 -7.99 13.22
CA ALA A 99 7.19 -7.20 12.00
C ALA A 99 7.84 -8.02 10.86
N PRO A 100 7.06 -8.90 10.18
CA PRO A 100 7.60 -9.88 9.24
C PRO A 100 8.11 -9.30 7.93
N MET A 101 7.90 -8.01 7.67
CA MET A 101 8.45 -7.36 6.50
C MET A 101 8.63 -5.86 6.69
N ASP A 102 9.53 -5.31 5.89
CA ASP A 102 9.79 -3.88 5.79
C ASP A 102 9.47 -3.39 4.37
N LEU A 103 8.93 -2.18 4.27
CA LEU A 103 8.62 -1.51 3.00
C LEU A 103 9.40 -0.21 2.89
N ALA A 104 10.19 -0.06 1.83
CA ALA A 104 10.75 1.21 1.43
C ALA A 104 9.78 1.90 0.47
N VAL A 105 9.22 3.05 0.88
CA VAL A 105 8.19 3.79 0.13
C VAL A 105 8.68 5.20 -0.16
N VAL A 106 8.37 5.71 -1.36
CA VAL A 106 8.70 7.07 -1.80
C VAL A 106 7.45 7.87 -2.15
N TRP A 107 7.52 9.18 -2.00
CA TRP A 107 6.42 10.11 -2.29
C TRP A 107 6.94 11.48 -2.75
N GLY A 108 6.07 12.48 -2.86
CA GLY A 108 6.39 13.83 -3.32
C GLY A 108 6.97 13.84 -4.74
N GLY A 109 7.82 14.82 -5.03
CA GLY A 109 8.52 14.92 -6.33
C GLY A 109 9.34 13.67 -6.67
N LEU A 110 9.86 12.94 -5.67
CA LEU A 110 10.61 11.71 -5.91
C LEU A 110 9.72 10.65 -6.59
N ALA A 111 8.45 10.56 -6.20
CA ALA A 111 7.46 9.68 -6.81
C ALA A 111 6.78 10.29 -8.05
N LYS A 112 6.28 11.54 -7.94
CA LYS A 112 5.50 12.25 -8.97
C LYS A 112 6.27 12.39 -10.28
N ASP A 113 7.55 12.74 -10.19
CA ASP A 113 8.41 12.93 -11.36
C ASP A 113 9.12 11.63 -11.77
N ARG A 114 8.76 10.51 -11.12
CA ARG A 114 9.34 9.17 -11.34
C ARG A 114 10.85 9.09 -11.16
N LEU A 115 11.44 10.06 -10.44
CA LEU A 115 12.88 10.13 -10.16
C LEU A 115 13.38 8.92 -9.39
N TYR A 116 12.52 8.28 -8.57
CA TYR A 116 12.83 7.04 -7.87
C TYR A 116 13.36 5.92 -8.77
N ARG A 117 13.06 5.96 -10.08
CA ARG A 117 13.55 4.97 -11.08
C ARG A 117 15.00 5.18 -11.49
N ARG A 118 15.57 6.36 -11.21
CA ARG A 118 16.99 6.68 -11.44
C ARG A 118 17.88 6.32 -10.25
N LEU A 119 17.28 5.81 -9.16
CA LEU A 119 17.99 5.35 -7.97
C LEU A 119 17.99 3.82 -7.96
N SER A 120 19.10 3.25 -7.48
CA SER A 120 19.13 1.86 -7.04
C SER A 120 18.69 1.79 -5.59
N TRP A 121 17.81 0.83 -5.25
CA TRP A 121 17.28 0.67 -3.89
C TRP A 121 17.60 -0.71 -3.33
N SER A 122 17.98 -0.78 -2.07
CA SER A 122 18.19 -2.06 -1.38
C SER A 122 17.76 -1.98 0.08
N GLN A 123 17.57 -3.14 0.71
CA GLN A 123 17.23 -3.24 2.14
C GLN A 123 18.03 -4.37 2.80
N ALA A 124 18.60 -4.08 3.96
CA ALA A 124 19.32 -5.04 4.80
C ALA A 124 19.24 -4.62 6.27
N ASN A 125 19.31 -5.59 7.20
CA ASN A 125 19.39 -5.34 8.64
C ASN A 125 18.32 -4.38 9.23
N ARG A 126 17.11 -4.33 8.66
CA ARG A 126 16.02 -3.40 9.02
C ARG A 126 16.22 -1.95 8.56
N TRP A 127 17.05 -1.76 7.54
CA TRP A 127 17.33 -0.48 6.91
C TRP A 127 17.09 -0.55 5.42
N TYR A 128 17.03 0.63 4.81
CA TYR A 128 17.00 0.82 3.37
C TYR A 128 18.16 1.71 2.94
N TYR A 129 18.62 1.51 1.72
CA TYR A 129 19.76 2.20 1.13
C TYR A 129 19.41 2.60 -0.29
N TRP A 130 20.05 3.66 -0.77
CA TRP A 130 19.95 4.09 -2.14
C TRP A 130 21.29 4.57 -2.69
N SER A 131 21.43 4.53 -4.00
CA SER A 131 22.54 5.15 -4.74
C SER A 131 22.04 5.71 -6.08
N TYR A 132 22.74 6.71 -6.59
CA TYR A 132 22.41 7.39 -7.85
C TYR A 132 23.67 7.89 -8.56
N GLY A 133 23.55 8.11 -9.88
CA GLY A 133 24.61 8.68 -10.71
C GLY A 133 24.86 10.17 -10.43
N SER A 134 26.01 10.69 -10.86
CA SER A 134 26.41 12.09 -10.65
C SER A 134 25.47 13.12 -11.31
N ASP A 135 24.64 12.69 -12.26
CA ASP A 135 23.65 13.50 -12.99
C ASP A 135 22.29 13.59 -12.25
N PHE A 136 22.16 12.99 -11.07
CA PHE A 136 20.93 13.09 -10.28
C PHE A 136 20.78 14.50 -9.68
N PRO A 137 19.64 15.19 -9.88
CA PRO A 137 19.53 16.62 -9.63
C PRO A 137 19.35 17.02 -8.15
N TYR A 138 19.29 16.05 -7.23
CA TYR A 138 19.01 16.30 -5.82
C TYR A 138 19.98 15.56 -4.90
N ASP A 139 20.12 16.04 -3.66
CA ASP A 139 20.98 15.43 -2.64
C ASP A 139 20.26 14.37 -1.79
N ASN A 140 21.02 13.69 -0.93
CA ASN A 140 20.49 12.71 0.02
C ASN A 140 19.43 13.30 0.95
N ARG A 141 19.58 14.56 1.39
CA ARG A 141 18.63 15.21 2.29
C ARG A 141 17.27 15.41 1.63
N TRP A 142 17.25 15.69 0.33
CA TRP A 142 16.02 15.80 -0.45
C TRP A 142 15.31 14.46 -0.61
N ILE A 143 16.08 13.36 -0.79
CA ILE A 143 15.56 11.99 -0.89
C ILE A 143 14.96 11.55 0.46
N VAL A 144 15.70 11.70 1.57
CA VAL A 144 15.27 11.29 2.92
C VAL A 144 13.95 11.93 3.33
N LYS A 145 13.70 13.19 2.96
CA LYS A 145 12.42 13.87 3.24
C LYS A 145 11.22 13.31 2.45
N ARG A 146 11.48 12.44 1.47
CA ARG A 146 10.52 11.91 0.49
C ARG A 146 10.55 10.39 0.39
N SER A 147 11.21 9.74 1.34
CA SER A 147 11.28 8.29 1.43
C SER A 147 11.29 7.84 2.88
N SER A 148 10.81 6.64 3.14
CA SER A 148 11.05 5.99 4.43
C SER A 148 11.06 4.48 4.33
N ASN A 149 11.62 3.86 5.36
CA ASN A 149 11.50 2.44 5.62
C ASN A 149 10.50 2.22 6.75
N THR A 150 9.42 1.49 6.47
CA THR A 150 8.36 1.19 7.43
C THR A 150 8.38 -0.29 7.77
N HIS A 151 8.52 -0.62 9.06
CA HIS A 151 8.37 -1.95 9.62
C HIS A 151 6.89 -2.26 9.79
N ILE A 152 6.43 -3.37 9.20
CA ILE A 152 5.01 -3.71 9.13
C ILE A 152 4.63 -4.72 10.19
N ILE A 153 3.81 -4.32 11.15
CA ILE A 153 3.09 -5.22 12.06
C ILE A 153 1.66 -5.39 11.50
N PRO A 154 1.33 -6.52 10.85
CA PRO A 154 0.01 -6.72 10.28
C PRO A 154 -1.02 -7.00 11.38
N ALA A 155 -2.24 -6.46 11.25
CA ALA A 155 -3.33 -6.75 12.18
C ALA A 155 -3.82 -8.20 12.13
N ASN A 156 -3.62 -8.88 11.00
CA ASN A 156 -3.95 -10.29 10.78
C ASN A 156 -3.28 -10.81 9.49
N ASP A 157 -3.41 -12.12 9.25
CA ASP A 157 -2.82 -12.78 8.08
C ASP A 157 -3.34 -12.27 6.74
N GLU A 158 -4.60 -11.83 6.66
CA GLU A 158 -5.17 -11.31 5.41
C GLU A 158 -4.54 -9.96 5.04
N VAL A 159 -4.30 -9.09 6.03
CA VAL A 159 -3.53 -7.86 5.84
C VAL A 159 -2.12 -8.18 5.34
N LEU A 160 -1.42 -9.12 5.99
CA LEU A 160 -0.08 -9.53 5.58
C LEU A 160 -0.05 -10.07 4.14
N LYS A 161 -0.99 -10.96 3.80
CA LYS A 161 -1.13 -11.53 2.44
C LYS A 161 -1.33 -10.45 1.39
N ARG A 162 -2.16 -9.44 1.68
CA ARG A 162 -2.38 -8.30 0.78
C ARG A 162 -1.13 -7.44 0.60
N ILE A 163 -0.42 -7.12 1.68
CA ILE A 163 0.81 -6.33 1.60
C ILE A 163 1.89 -7.07 0.79
N LYS A 164 2.08 -8.38 1.01
CA LYS A 164 3.05 -9.21 0.26
C LYS A 164 2.81 -9.28 -1.26
N LYS A 165 1.58 -8.98 -1.71
CA LYS A 165 1.24 -8.94 -3.14
C LYS A 165 1.72 -7.65 -3.83
N ILE A 166 1.93 -6.58 -3.08
CA ILE A 166 2.42 -5.31 -3.63
C ILE A 166 3.86 -5.50 -4.09
N LYS A 167 4.15 -5.12 -5.33
CA LYS A 167 5.47 -5.24 -5.96
C LYS A 167 6.16 -3.89 -6.08
N PRO A 168 7.50 -3.86 -6.16
CA PRO A 168 8.22 -2.63 -6.47
C PRO A 168 7.61 -1.91 -7.69
N HIS A 169 7.60 -0.60 -7.60
CA HIS A 169 6.98 0.36 -8.52
C HIS A 169 5.45 0.40 -8.54
N GLN A 170 4.77 -0.33 -7.65
CA GLN A 170 3.33 -0.21 -7.45
C GLN A 170 3.00 0.81 -6.35
N PRO A 171 1.83 1.45 -6.44
CA PRO A 171 1.39 2.35 -5.40
C PRO A 171 0.99 1.57 -4.13
N VAL A 172 1.18 2.21 -2.98
CA VAL A 172 0.92 1.66 -1.63
C VAL A 172 -0.04 2.59 -0.91
N ASP A 173 -1.10 2.04 -0.32
CA ASP A 173 -2.03 2.77 0.54
C ASP A 173 -2.38 1.91 1.76
N LEU A 174 -1.67 2.17 2.86
CA LEU A 174 -1.83 1.45 4.12
C LEU A 174 -2.42 2.37 5.17
N GLU A 175 -3.38 1.86 5.92
CA GLU A 175 -3.93 2.54 7.10
C GLU A 175 -3.61 1.77 8.36
N GLY A 176 -3.40 2.51 9.45
CA GLY A 176 -3.08 1.93 10.73
C GLY A 176 -2.59 2.97 11.73
N PHE A 177 -1.63 2.55 12.55
CA PHE A 177 -1.07 3.37 13.61
C PHE A 177 0.44 3.25 13.66
N LEU A 178 1.13 4.35 13.93
CA LEU A 178 2.48 4.27 14.49
C LEU A 178 2.35 3.83 15.95
N VAL A 179 3.17 2.87 16.36
CA VAL A 179 3.06 2.25 17.68
C VAL A 179 4.38 2.24 18.45
N LYS A 180 4.28 2.25 19.77
CA LYS A 180 5.33 1.79 20.67
C LYS A 180 5.01 0.37 21.10
N VAL A 181 5.98 -0.52 21.02
CA VAL A 181 5.82 -1.94 21.33
C VAL A 181 6.48 -2.25 22.66
N GLN A 182 5.77 -3.01 23.48
CA GLN A 182 6.27 -3.60 24.71
C GLN A 182 5.96 -5.09 24.68
N GLY A 183 6.94 -5.94 25.00
CA GLY A 183 6.76 -7.40 25.04
C GLY A 183 7.32 -8.02 26.30
N ARG A 184 6.83 -9.20 26.66
CA ARG A 184 7.32 -9.97 27.81
C ARG A 184 7.48 -11.46 27.49
N LYS A 185 8.60 -12.05 27.89
CA LYS A 185 8.81 -13.51 27.97
C LYS A 185 9.34 -13.88 29.35
N GLY A 186 8.51 -14.46 30.21
CA GLY A 186 8.87 -14.68 31.61
C GLY A 186 9.30 -13.36 32.29
N SER A 187 10.54 -13.28 32.77
CA SER A 187 11.13 -12.07 33.36
C SER A 187 11.74 -11.09 32.34
N LYS A 188 11.95 -11.50 31.08
CA LYS A 188 12.56 -10.66 30.04
C LYS A 188 11.54 -9.67 29.48
N LYS A 189 11.95 -8.41 29.32
CA LYS A 189 11.17 -7.32 28.73
C LYS A 189 11.78 -6.92 27.39
N TYR A 190 10.92 -6.62 26.42
CA TYR A 190 11.29 -6.21 25.07
C TYR A 190 10.61 -4.88 24.74
N TRP A 191 11.27 -4.03 23.96
CA TRP A 191 10.70 -2.78 23.49
C TRP A 191 11.14 -2.47 22.06
N TRP A 192 10.25 -1.85 21.30
CA TRP A 192 10.55 -1.29 19.98
C TRP A 192 9.66 -0.08 19.74
N ASN A 193 10.26 1.09 19.55
CA ASN A 193 9.52 2.33 19.35
C ASN A 193 9.56 2.72 17.88
N SER A 194 8.41 3.14 17.35
CA SER A 194 8.36 3.85 16.06
C SER A 194 9.08 5.20 16.18
N SER A 195 9.78 5.59 15.12
CA SER A 195 10.06 7.00 14.88
C SER A 195 8.73 7.77 14.77
N THR A 196 8.72 9.01 15.27
CA THR A 196 7.55 9.90 15.19
C THR A 196 7.85 11.24 14.53
N SER A 197 9.13 11.54 14.27
CA SER A 197 9.55 12.72 13.52
C SER A 197 9.86 12.35 12.07
N ARG A 198 9.49 13.27 11.17
CA ARG A 198 9.59 13.08 9.72
C ARG A 198 10.97 13.42 9.14
N SER A 199 11.86 13.98 9.96
CA SER A 199 13.19 14.44 9.56
C SER A 199 14.32 13.77 10.33
N ASP A 200 14.02 12.72 11.11
CA ASP A 200 15.04 12.02 11.87
C ASP A 200 15.93 11.18 10.94
N GLU A 201 17.24 11.21 11.19
CA GLU A 201 18.25 10.41 10.50
C GLU A 201 18.91 9.44 11.51
N GLY A 202 19.28 8.23 11.06
CA GLY A 202 20.02 7.28 11.89
C GLY A 202 19.17 6.28 12.71
N ASN A 203 19.78 5.74 13.77
CA ASN A 203 19.29 4.58 14.54
C ASN A 203 18.04 4.95 15.34
N GLY A 204 16.86 4.44 14.93
CA GLY A 204 15.56 4.79 15.53
C GLY A 204 14.64 5.65 14.65
N SER A 205 15.03 5.94 13.40
CA SER A 205 14.28 6.82 12.48
C SER A 205 13.20 6.12 11.64
N CYS A 206 13.10 4.80 11.72
CA CYS A 206 12.15 4.03 10.91
C CYS A 206 10.77 3.97 11.56
N GLU A 207 9.72 4.00 10.75
CA GLU A 207 8.36 3.87 11.25
C GLU A 207 8.05 2.42 11.65
N LEU A 208 7.42 2.22 12.80
CA LEU A 208 6.87 0.92 13.21
C LEU A 208 5.35 1.01 13.17
N MET A 209 4.78 0.44 12.12
CA MET A 209 3.37 0.62 11.77
C MET A 209 2.56 -0.65 12.05
N TYR A 210 1.57 -0.53 12.93
CA TYR A 210 0.49 -1.50 13.06
C TYR A 210 -0.54 -1.27 11.95
N VAL A 211 -0.56 -2.13 10.94
CA VAL A 211 -1.38 -1.97 9.73
C VAL A 211 -2.71 -2.69 9.91
N THR A 212 -3.81 -1.95 9.84
CA THR A 212 -5.17 -2.48 9.98
C THR A 212 -5.87 -2.64 8.64
N ALA A 213 -5.44 -1.91 7.60
CA ALA A 213 -6.03 -2.04 6.27
C ALA A 213 -5.04 -1.76 5.13
N VAL A 214 -5.24 -2.47 4.02
CA VAL A 214 -4.66 -2.18 2.70
C VAL A 214 -5.78 -1.69 1.81
N LYS A 215 -5.71 -0.45 1.32
CA LYS A 215 -6.73 0.08 0.41
C LYS A 215 -6.47 -0.42 -1.00
N LYS A 216 -7.57 -0.69 -1.72
CA LYS A 216 -7.51 -0.89 -3.17
C LYS A 216 -7.23 0.46 -3.80
N ILE A 217 -6.25 0.49 -4.69
CA ILE A 217 -5.92 1.65 -5.49
C ILE A 217 -6.49 1.32 -6.86
N THR A 218 -7.69 1.86 -7.13
CA THR A 218 -8.30 1.72 -8.45
C THR A 218 -7.58 2.71 -9.37
N PRO A 219 -7.02 2.26 -10.50
CA PRO A 219 -6.40 3.13 -11.48
C PRO A 219 -7.40 4.12 -12.10
#